data_AF-A0A1I6NPV4-F1
#
_entry.id   AF-A0A1I6NPV4-F1
#
_cell.length_a   1.000
_cell.length_b   1.000
_cell.length_c   1.000
_cell.angle_alpha   90.00
_cell.angle_beta   90.00
_cell.angle_gamma   90.00
#
_symmetry.space_group_name_H-M   'P 1'
#
loop_
_entity.id
_entity.type
_entity.pdbx_description
1 polymer ?
#
loop_
_entity_poly.entity_id
_entity_poly.type
_entity_poly.pdbx_seq_one_letter_code
_entity_poly.pdbx_strand_id
1 'polypeptide(L)'
;MFKNKILLIAFIFSSTFFYSQSTKKFIDTGSVKNQFDYLINESNNYQDHKVVKQQWLLKLKANVIDSISKNKNALAIHKNSLMNFQKEIDSLKNELTEIKQLNEKLTTEEQQISFLGISLSKHFYKTLTYFLILVFIGLFVLFYIKFKQSNQITKEAKLNLKEVEEEFEEHRTKALEREQKVMRRLQDELNKHKKD
;
A
#
# COMPACT_ATOMS: atom_id res chain seq x y z
N MET A 1 -8.39 98.36 51.02
CA MET A 1 -9.41 97.74 50.13
C MET A 1 -9.15 97.92 48.63
N PHE A 2 -8.29 98.86 48.20
CA PHE A 2 -7.96 99.08 46.77
C PHE A 2 -6.92 98.09 46.18
N LYS A 3 -5.93 97.66 46.97
CA LYS A 3 -4.82 96.79 46.53
C LYS A 3 -5.29 95.39 46.09
N ASN A 4 -6.26 94.81 46.80
CA ASN A 4 -6.83 93.50 46.45
C ASN A 4 -7.75 93.57 45.22
N LYS A 5 -8.37 94.72 44.92
CA LYS A 5 -9.17 94.91 43.70
C LYS A 5 -8.31 95.07 42.44
N ILE A 6 -7.15 95.71 42.56
CA ILE A 6 -6.16 95.83 41.47
C ILE A 6 -5.57 94.45 41.10
N LEU A 7 -5.29 93.61 42.10
CA LEU A 7 -4.78 92.26 41.89
C LEU A 7 -5.81 91.34 41.20
N LEU A 8 -7.10 91.56 41.47
CA LEU A 8 -8.20 90.81 40.85
C LEU A 8 -8.43 91.24 39.38
N ILE A 9 -8.27 92.52 39.06
CA ILE A 9 -8.35 93.02 37.67
C ILE A 9 -7.14 92.57 36.84
N ALA A 10 -5.93 92.52 37.42
CA ALA A 10 -4.74 91.99 36.75
C ALA A 10 -4.86 90.47 36.48
N PHE A 11 -5.53 89.72 37.37
CA PHE A 11 -5.78 88.29 37.17
C PHE A 11 -6.81 88.01 36.06
N ILE A 12 -7.78 88.91 35.85
CA ILE A 12 -8.76 88.78 34.76
C ILE A 12 -8.11 89.08 33.40
N PHE A 13 -7.20 90.07 33.34
CA PHE A 13 -6.53 90.45 32.08
C PHE A 13 -5.52 89.41 31.55
N SER A 14 -4.96 88.53 32.38
CA SER A 14 -4.03 87.49 31.92
C SER A 14 -4.72 86.24 31.32
N SER A 15 -6.05 86.13 31.43
CA SER A 15 -6.79 84.94 31.01
C SER A 15 -7.26 84.95 29.54
N THR A 16 -6.92 85.97 28.76
CA THR A 16 -7.48 86.17 27.41
C THR A 16 -6.47 86.09 26.26
N PHE A 17 -5.52 85.13 26.27
CA PHE A 17 -4.80 84.75 25.04
C PHE A 17 -4.39 83.26 25.02
N PHE A 18 -5.36 82.37 24.82
CA PHE A 18 -5.11 81.03 24.31
C PHE A 18 -6.09 80.68 23.19
N TYR A 19 -5.95 81.35 22.04
CA TYR A 19 -6.46 80.80 20.78
C TYR A 19 -5.42 79.84 20.23
N SER A 20 -5.52 78.56 20.59
CA SER A 20 -4.84 77.50 19.86
C SER A 20 -5.55 77.33 18.52
N GLN A 21 -4.99 77.90 17.45
CA GLN A 21 -5.39 77.51 16.11
C GLN A 21 -4.92 76.07 15.90
N SER A 22 -5.85 75.11 15.89
CA SER A 22 -5.50 73.74 15.51
C SER A 22 -5.06 73.78 14.04
N THR A 23 -3.76 73.72 13.82
CA THR A 23 -3.22 73.52 12.48
C THR A 23 -3.70 72.14 12.07
N LYS A 24 -4.73 72.06 11.22
CA LYS A 24 -5.18 70.79 10.64
C LYS A 24 -3.94 70.08 10.07
N LYS A 25 -3.64 68.89 10.57
CA LYS A 25 -2.54 68.03 10.11
C LYS A 25 -3.15 66.96 9.23
N PHE A 26 -2.48 66.63 8.13
CA PHE A 26 -2.93 65.55 7.25
C PHE A 26 -2.95 64.22 8.00
N ILE A 27 -4.01 63.44 7.81
CA ILE A 27 -4.14 62.12 8.41
C ILE A 27 -3.17 61.14 7.73
N ASP A 28 -2.28 60.55 8.52
CA ASP A 28 -1.30 59.56 8.04
C ASP A 28 -1.68 58.12 8.41
N THR A 29 -2.81 57.97 9.11
CA THR A 29 -3.28 56.73 9.68
C THR A 29 -4.55 56.29 8.97
N GLY A 30 -4.61 55.02 8.54
CA GLY A 30 -5.76 54.44 7.85
C GLY A 30 -5.49 54.06 6.39
N SER A 31 -6.54 53.59 5.71
CA SER A 31 -6.44 53.17 4.30
C SER A 31 -6.20 54.37 3.38
N VAL A 32 -5.59 54.11 2.22
CA VAL A 32 -5.45 55.12 1.16
C VAL A 32 -6.79 55.78 0.84
N LYS A 33 -7.88 55.00 0.79
CA LYS A 33 -9.25 55.52 0.61
C LYS A 33 -9.62 56.55 1.68
N ASN A 34 -9.38 56.25 2.95
CA ASN A 34 -9.70 57.17 4.04
C ASN A 34 -8.84 58.45 3.97
N GLN A 35 -7.59 58.34 3.52
CA GLN A 35 -6.72 59.50 3.31
C GLN A 35 -7.21 60.38 2.14
N PHE A 36 -7.75 59.79 1.07
CA PHE A 36 -8.42 60.50 -0.02
C PHE A 36 -9.70 61.20 0.47
N ASP A 37 -10.57 60.48 1.18
CA ASP A 37 -11.84 61.02 1.70
C ASP A 37 -11.57 62.19 2.68
N TYR A 38 -10.54 62.06 3.53
CA TYR A 38 -10.10 63.12 4.43
C TYR A 38 -9.57 64.35 3.66
N LEU A 39 -8.76 64.14 2.62
CA LEU A 39 -8.25 65.23 1.78
C LEU A 39 -9.40 66.03 1.16
N ILE A 40 -10.43 65.35 0.64
CA ILE A 40 -11.58 65.97 -0.03
C ILE A 40 -12.45 66.73 0.97
N ASN A 41 -12.73 66.14 2.13
CA ASN A 41 -13.60 66.72 3.15
C ASN A 41 -12.97 67.93 3.85
N GLU A 42 -11.67 67.88 4.14
CA GLU A 42 -10.97 68.93 4.88
C GLU A 42 -10.43 70.07 4.02
N SER A 43 -10.45 69.92 2.69
CA SER A 43 -10.02 70.96 1.75
C SER A 43 -11.12 72.00 1.51
N ASN A 44 -10.71 73.25 1.43
CA ASN A 44 -11.62 74.37 1.19
C ASN A 44 -12.19 74.33 -0.23
N ASN A 45 -13.40 74.83 -0.42
CA ASN A 45 -14.02 74.96 -1.74
C ASN A 45 -13.76 76.35 -2.32
N TYR A 46 -13.44 76.42 -3.60
CA TYR A 46 -13.42 77.65 -4.39
C TYR A 46 -14.16 77.39 -5.70
N GLN A 47 -15.36 77.95 -5.84
CA GLN A 47 -16.28 77.63 -6.94
C GLN A 47 -16.48 76.10 -7.03
N ASP A 48 -16.27 75.52 -8.22
CA ASP A 48 -16.35 74.08 -8.47
C ASP A 48 -15.04 73.32 -8.18
N HIS A 49 -14.05 73.96 -7.54
CA HIS A 49 -12.73 73.39 -7.27
C HIS A 49 -12.46 73.20 -5.78
N LYS A 50 -11.68 72.17 -5.45
CA LYS A 50 -11.14 71.92 -4.11
C LYS A 50 -9.73 72.50 -3.99
N VAL A 51 -9.53 73.39 -3.03
CA VAL A 51 -8.23 73.99 -2.71
C VAL A 51 -7.52 73.12 -1.68
N VAL A 52 -6.54 72.35 -2.16
CA VAL A 52 -5.77 71.40 -1.36
C VAL A 52 -4.37 71.94 -1.07
N LYS A 53 -3.86 71.74 0.15
CA LYS A 53 -2.46 72.06 0.47
C LYS A 53 -1.51 71.13 -0.30
N GLN A 54 -0.52 71.69 -0.99
CA GLN A 54 0.47 70.94 -1.76
C GLN A 54 1.16 69.84 -0.93
N GLN A 55 1.50 70.12 0.33
CA GLN A 55 2.13 69.16 1.24
C GLN A 55 1.26 67.92 1.50
N TRP A 56 -0.07 68.08 1.57
CA TRP A 56 -1.00 66.98 1.79
C TRP A 56 -1.12 66.10 0.54
N LEU A 57 -1.12 66.73 -0.63
CA LEU A 57 -1.16 66.01 -1.91
C LEU A 57 0.14 65.23 -2.15
N LEU A 58 1.30 65.81 -1.84
CA LEU A 58 2.59 65.11 -1.90
C LEU A 58 2.64 63.93 -0.92
N LYS A 59 2.12 64.11 0.30
CA LYS A 59 2.07 63.05 1.31
C LYS A 59 1.12 61.91 0.90
N LEU A 60 -0.07 62.22 0.40
CA LEU A 60 -1.00 61.23 -0.14
C LEU A 60 -0.37 60.45 -1.31
N LYS A 61 0.32 61.15 -2.22
CA LYS A 61 1.06 60.51 -3.33
C LYS A 61 2.11 59.54 -2.80
N ALA A 62 2.89 59.92 -1.79
CA ALA A 62 3.89 59.04 -1.20
C ALA A 62 3.25 57.80 -0.57
N ASN A 63 2.16 57.96 0.19
CA ASN A 63 1.44 56.86 0.84
C ASN A 63 0.79 55.89 -0.16
N VAL A 64 0.24 56.41 -1.27
CA VAL A 64 -0.29 55.60 -2.37
C VAL A 64 0.82 54.77 -3.01
N ILE A 65 1.96 55.39 -3.32
CA ILE A 65 3.10 54.70 -3.93
C ILE A 65 3.65 53.62 -2.98
N ASP A 66 3.76 53.91 -1.69
CA ASP A 66 4.19 52.94 -0.68
C ASP A 66 3.23 51.73 -0.62
N SER A 67 1.92 51.97 -0.58
CA SER A 67 0.92 50.91 -0.58
C SER A 67 0.99 50.03 -1.84
N ILE A 68 1.15 50.64 -3.01
CA ILE A 68 1.33 49.92 -4.29
C ILE A 68 2.63 49.11 -4.27
N SER A 69 3.73 49.70 -3.80
CA SER A 69 5.03 49.03 -3.69
C SER A 69 4.96 47.83 -2.75
N LYS A 70 4.33 47.99 -1.58
CA LYS A 70 4.11 46.91 -0.61
C LYS A 70 3.29 45.77 -1.22
N ASN A 71 2.21 46.08 -1.93
CA ASN A 71 1.40 45.07 -2.60
C ASN A 71 2.17 44.36 -3.72
N LYS A 72 2.97 45.09 -4.51
CA LYS A 72 3.83 44.50 -5.54
C LYS A 72 4.88 43.57 -4.95
N ASN A 73 5.50 43.95 -3.83
CA ASN A 73 6.46 43.11 -3.11
C ASN A 73 5.79 41.86 -2.53
N ALA A 74 4.62 42.00 -1.93
CA ALA A 74 3.85 40.85 -1.43
C ALA A 74 3.49 39.87 -2.57
N LEU A 75 3.04 40.39 -3.73
CA LEU A 75 2.77 39.57 -4.91
C LEU A 75 4.02 38.84 -5.42
N ALA A 76 5.18 39.50 -5.42
CA ALA A 76 6.45 38.87 -5.79
C ALA A 76 6.84 37.75 -4.83
N ILE A 77 6.69 37.98 -3.52
CA ILE A 77 6.94 36.96 -2.48
C ILE A 77 5.99 35.77 -2.66
N HIS A 78 4.68 36.01 -2.80
CA HIS A 78 3.71 34.94 -3.02
C HIS A 78 3.98 34.15 -4.30
N LYS A 79 4.37 34.81 -5.39
CA LYS A 79 4.76 34.13 -6.63
C LYS A 79 5.98 33.23 -6.42
N ASN A 80 7.00 33.70 -5.70
CA ASN A 80 8.17 32.89 -5.37
C ASN A 80 7.80 31.69 -4.48
N SER A 81 6.93 31.88 -3.48
CA SER A 81 6.42 30.78 -2.66
C SER A 81 5.63 29.76 -3.48
N LEU A 82 4.78 30.20 -4.41
CA LEU A 82 4.06 29.30 -5.33
C LEU A 82 5.01 28.51 -6.22
N MET A 83 6.07 29.14 -6.73
CA MET A 83 7.09 28.43 -7.50
C MET A 83 7.82 27.38 -6.65
N ASN A 84 8.09 27.66 -5.37
CA ASN A 84 8.70 26.70 -4.47
C ASN A 84 7.75 25.53 -4.15
N PHE A 85 6.48 25.81 -3.85
CA PHE A 85 5.49 24.76 -3.64
C PHE A 85 5.28 23.90 -4.89
N GLN A 86 5.29 24.49 -6.09
CA GLN A 86 5.22 23.72 -7.33
C GLN A 86 6.40 22.76 -7.48
N LYS A 87 7.63 23.22 -7.18
CA LYS A 87 8.81 22.36 -7.19
C LYS A 87 8.71 21.22 -6.18
N GLU A 88 8.21 21.50 -4.98
CA GLU A 88 8.01 20.49 -3.94
C GLU A 88 6.94 19.46 -4.35
N ILE A 89 5.83 19.91 -4.94
CA ILE A 89 4.79 19.04 -5.50
C ILE A 89 5.37 18.16 -6.61
N ASP A 90 6.16 18.72 -7.52
CA ASP A 90 6.78 17.97 -8.60
C ASP A 90 7.79 16.94 -8.04
N SER A 91 8.57 17.29 -7.02
CA SER A 91 9.46 16.37 -6.30
C SER A 91 8.69 15.22 -5.64
N LEU A 92 7.66 15.55 -4.85
CA LEU A 92 6.81 14.56 -4.18
C LEU A 92 6.10 13.64 -5.18
N LYS A 93 5.69 14.17 -6.33
CA LYS A 93 5.09 13.37 -7.40
C LYS A 93 6.10 12.40 -8.00
N ASN A 94 7.34 12.84 -8.23
CA ASN A 94 8.41 11.97 -8.72
C ASN A 94 8.73 10.86 -7.71
N GLU A 95 8.92 11.20 -6.43
CA GLU A 95 9.14 10.22 -5.36
C GLU A 95 7.99 9.22 -5.27
N LEU A 96 6.74 9.67 -5.39
CA LEU A 96 5.57 8.80 -5.38
C LEU A 96 5.57 7.85 -6.59
N THR A 97 5.98 8.32 -7.78
CA THR A 97 6.11 7.44 -8.95
C THR A 97 7.23 6.42 -8.78
N GLU A 98 8.37 6.80 -8.20
CA GLU A 98 9.49 5.88 -7.91
C GLU A 98 9.08 4.82 -6.89
N ILE A 99 8.40 5.21 -5.81
CA ILE A 99 7.89 4.29 -4.79
C ILE A 99 6.86 3.32 -5.39
N LYS A 100 5.98 3.78 -6.28
CA LYS A 100 5.04 2.90 -6.98
C LYS A 100 5.74 1.89 -7.87
N GLN A 101 6.72 2.33 -8.66
CA GLN A 101 7.53 1.43 -9.49
C GLN A 101 8.32 0.42 -8.65
N LEU A 102 8.89 0.87 -7.53
CA LEU A 102 9.60 -0.02 -6.60
C LEU A 102 8.65 -1.04 -5.98
N ASN A 103 7.45 -0.64 -5.56
CA ASN A 103 6.44 -1.55 -5.04
C ASN A 103 5.94 -2.53 -6.10
N GLU A 104 5.69 -2.09 -7.34
CA GLU A 104 5.36 -3.00 -8.45
C GLU A 104 6.49 -4.00 -8.70
N LYS A 105 7.74 -3.53 -8.73
CA LYS A 105 8.90 -4.41 -8.87
C LYS A 105 9.01 -5.41 -7.73
N LEU A 106 8.96 -4.96 -6.47
CA LEU A 106 9.03 -5.83 -5.29
C LEU A 106 7.86 -6.82 -5.23
N THR A 107 6.64 -6.39 -5.55
CA THR A 107 5.49 -7.31 -5.59
C THR A 107 5.64 -8.34 -6.71
N THR A 108 6.15 -7.97 -7.88
CA THR A 108 6.45 -8.94 -8.94
C THR A 108 7.57 -9.90 -8.56
N GLU A 109 8.64 -9.42 -7.91
CA GLU A 109 9.76 -10.26 -7.45
C GLU A 109 9.34 -11.20 -6.31
N GLU A 110 8.63 -10.72 -5.28
CA GLU A 110 8.17 -11.55 -4.15
C GLU A 110 7.12 -12.59 -4.53
N GLN A 111 6.32 -12.27 -5.55
CA GLN A 111 5.34 -13.18 -6.13
C GLN A 111 5.96 -14.12 -7.16
N GLN A 112 7.23 -13.98 -7.53
CA GLN A 112 7.91 -14.89 -8.43
C GLN A 112 8.85 -15.83 -7.68
N ILE A 113 8.88 -17.08 -8.10
CA ILE A 113 9.85 -18.07 -7.68
C ILE A 113 10.55 -18.54 -8.95
N SER A 114 11.89 -18.47 -8.95
CA SER A 114 12.68 -19.06 -10.03
C SER A 114 12.76 -20.58 -9.82
N PHE A 115 12.23 -21.34 -10.77
CA PHE A 115 12.33 -22.79 -10.80
C PHE A 115 12.83 -23.22 -12.17
N LEU A 116 13.98 -23.91 -12.20
CA LEU A 116 14.66 -24.35 -13.42
C LEU A 116 14.95 -23.21 -14.43
N GLY A 117 15.23 -22.00 -13.92
CA GLY A 117 15.53 -20.83 -14.74
C GLY A 117 14.30 -20.11 -15.32
N ILE A 118 13.08 -20.59 -15.03
CA ILE A 118 11.83 -19.94 -15.41
C ILE A 118 11.21 -19.29 -14.17
N SER A 119 10.84 -18.01 -14.28
CA SER A 119 10.11 -17.29 -13.23
C SER A 119 8.64 -17.70 -13.26
N LEU A 120 8.18 -18.39 -12.22
CA LEU A 120 6.79 -18.81 -12.06
C LEU A 120 6.15 -18.03 -10.92
N SER A 121 4.85 -17.73 -11.00
CA SER A 121 4.17 -17.11 -9.88
C SER A 121 4.11 -18.06 -8.68
N LYS A 122 4.30 -17.54 -7.47
CA LYS A 122 4.31 -18.28 -6.20
C LYS A 122 3.01 -19.05 -5.98
N HIS A 123 1.89 -18.48 -6.43
CA HIS A 123 0.60 -19.17 -6.41
C HIS A 123 0.60 -20.38 -7.34
N PHE A 124 0.99 -20.19 -8.60
CA PHE A 124 1.05 -21.28 -9.57
C PHE A 124 2.02 -22.39 -9.15
N TYR A 125 3.22 -22.02 -8.67
CA TYR A 125 4.20 -22.97 -8.15
C TYR A 125 3.62 -23.81 -7.01
N LYS A 126 2.99 -23.18 -6.00
CA LYS A 126 2.37 -23.89 -4.88
C LYS A 126 1.27 -24.83 -5.37
N THR A 127 0.37 -24.34 -6.21
CA THR A 127 -0.76 -25.13 -6.74
C THR A 127 -0.26 -26.33 -7.55
N LEU A 128 0.72 -26.12 -8.44
CA LEU A 128 1.31 -27.18 -9.25
C LEU A 128 2.02 -28.22 -8.37
N THR A 129 2.77 -27.77 -7.35
CA THR A 129 3.50 -28.66 -6.43
C THR A 129 2.54 -29.54 -5.63
N TYR A 130 1.49 -28.97 -5.04
CA TYR A 130 0.50 -29.74 -4.31
C TYR A 130 -0.33 -30.65 -5.21
N PHE A 131 -0.63 -30.22 -6.43
CA PHE A 131 -1.27 -31.07 -7.44
C PHE A 131 -0.40 -32.29 -7.77
N LEU A 132 0.89 -32.09 -8.01
CA LEU A 132 1.83 -33.18 -8.28
C LEU A 132 1.92 -34.16 -7.11
N ILE A 133 1.99 -33.64 -5.88
CA ILE A 133 1.98 -34.45 -4.65
C ILE A 133 0.69 -35.30 -4.58
N LEU A 134 -0.47 -34.71 -4.87
CA LEU A 134 -1.75 -35.40 -4.84
C LEU A 134 -1.82 -36.51 -5.89
N VAL A 135 -1.32 -36.27 -7.10
CA VAL A 135 -1.23 -37.29 -8.17
C VAL A 135 -0.34 -38.45 -7.73
N PHE A 136 0.83 -38.17 -7.15
CA PHE A 136 1.72 -39.23 -6.66
C PHE A 136 1.10 -40.05 -5.54
N ILE A 137 0.40 -39.41 -4.60
CA ILE A 137 -0.34 -40.11 -3.55
C ILE A 137 -1.42 -41.01 -4.16
N GLY A 138 -2.18 -40.50 -5.14
CA GLY A 138 -3.20 -41.28 -5.83
C GLY A 138 -2.62 -42.51 -6.53
N LEU A 139 -1.53 -42.34 -7.29
CA LEU A 139 -0.82 -43.46 -7.94
C LEU A 139 -0.29 -44.46 -6.92
N PHE A 140 0.31 -43.98 -5.83
CA PHE A 140 0.84 -44.84 -4.78
C PHE A 140 -0.24 -45.71 -4.13
N VAL A 141 -1.41 -45.12 -3.82
CA VAL A 141 -2.56 -45.86 -3.29
C VAL A 141 -3.06 -46.91 -4.29
N LEU A 142 -3.17 -46.56 -5.57
CA LEU A 142 -3.57 -47.51 -6.62
C LEU A 142 -2.60 -48.68 -6.73
N PHE A 143 -1.28 -48.41 -6.75
CA PHE A 143 -0.25 -49.44 -6.75
C PHE A 143 -0.33 -50.33 -5.51
N TYR A 144 -0.52 -49.73 -4.33
CA TYR A 144 -0.63 -50.49 -3.09
C TYR A 144 -1.80 -51.47 -3.11
N ILE A 145 -2.99 -51.04 -3.57
CA ILE A 145 -4.17 -51.90 -3.67
C ILE A 145 -3.91 -53.04 -4.66
N LYS A 146 -3.38 -52.74 -5.85
CA LYS A 146 -3.06 -53.75 -6.86
C LYS A 146 -2.01 -54.76 -6.38
N PHE A 147 -0.98 -54.27 -5.70
CA PHE A 147 0.07 -55.12 -5.12
C PHE A 147 -0.51 -56.05 -4.05
N LYS A 148 -1.35 -55.55 -3.15
CA LYS A 148 -1.99 -56.37 -2.11
C LYS A 148 -2.88 -57.46 -2.71
N GLN A 149 -3.70 -57.13 -3.71
CA GLN A 149 -4.54 -58.11 -4.42
C GLN A 149 -3.70 -59.17 -5.11
N SER A 150 -2.66 -58.76 -5.85
CA SER A 150 -1.77 -59.70 -6.53
C SER A 150 -1.07 -60.63 -5.54
N ASN A 151 -0.57 -60.11 -4.43
CA ASN A 151 0.13 -60.90 -3.43
C ASN A 151 -0.79 -61.94 -2.75
N GLN A 152 -2.05 -61.58 -2.51
CA GLN A 152 -3.03 -62.54 -1.98
C GLN A 152 -3.29 -63.69 -2.96
N ILE A 153 -3.52 -63.38 -4.24
CA ILE A 153 -3.72 -64.39 -5.29
C ILE A 153 -2.49 -65.28 -5.43
N THR A 154 -1.27 -64.71 -5.41
CA THR A 154 -0.04 -65.50 -5.48
C THR A 154 0.11 -66.42 -4.26
N LYS A 155 -0.27 -65.96 -3.07
CA LYS A 155 -0.22 -66.79 -1.86
C LYS A 155 -1.21 -67.96 -1.94
N GLU A 156 -2.42 -67.71 -2.42
CA GLU A 156 -3.44 -68.74 -2.63
C GLU A 156 -3.02 -69.74 -3.71
N ALA A 157 -2.52 -69.29 -4.86
CA ALA A 157 -2.01 -70.16 -5.91
C ALA A 157 -0.86 -71.05 -5.43
N LYS A 158 0.04 -70.53 -4.58
CA LYS A 158 1.11 -71.33 -3.96
C LYS A 158 0.58 -72.39 -2.99
N LEU A 159 -0.48 -72.08 -2.23
CA LEU A 159 -1.12 -73.06 -1.35
C LEU A 159 -1.81 -74.16 -2.14
N ASN A 160 -2.59 -73.81 -3.16
CA ASN A 160 -3.27 -74.77 -4.01
C ASN A 160 -2.26 -75.67 -4.76
N LEU A 161 -1.15 -75.10 -5.23
CA LEU A 161 -0.09 -75.87 -5.87
C LEU A 161 0.52 -76.90 -4.90
N LYS A 162 0.75 -76.50 -3.64
CA LYS A 162 1.25 -77.40 -2.61
C LYS A 162 0.26 -78.53 -2.29
N GLU A 163 -1.03 -78.20 -2.19
CA GLU A 163 -2.09 -79.19 -1.95
C GLU A 163 -2.18 -80.21 -3.09
N VAL A 164 -2.14 -79.75 -4.35
CA VAL A 164 -2.13 -80.64 -5.53
C VAL A 164 -0.87 -81.50 -5.60
N GLU A 165 0.30 -80.97 -5.24
CA GLU A 165 1.54 -81.76 -5.16
C GLU A 165 1.45 -82.86 -4.10
N GLU A 166 0.88 -82.56 -2.93
CA GLU A 166 0.66 -83.53 -1.85
C GLU A 166 -0.34 -84.62 -2.29
N GLU A 167 -1.47 -84.24 -2.91
CA GLU A 167 -2.45 -85.20 -3.46
C GLU A 167 -1.85 -86.06 -4.58
N PHE A 168 -1.02 -85.48 -5.44
CA PHE A 168 -0.36 -86.21 -6.53
C PHE A 168 0.63 -87.24 -6.00
N GLU A 169 1.45 -86.89 -5.00
CA GLU A 169 2.35 -87.84 -4.35
C GLU A 169 1.58 -88.93 -3.58
N GLU A 170 0.48 -88.60 -2.93
CA GLU A 170 -0.38 -89.60 -2.29
C GLU A 170 -1.04 -90.54 -3.32
N HIS A 171 -1.50 -90.01 -4.46
CA HIS A 171 -2.03 -90.83 -5.54
C HIS A 171 -0.96 -91.73 -6.15
N ARG A 172 0.24 -91.19 -6.38
CA ARG A 172 1.40 -91.92 -6.92
C ARG A 172 1.82 -93.07 -6.01
N THR A 173 1.92 -92.83 -4.70
CA THR A 173 2.25 -93.87 -3.72
C THR A 173 1.17 -94.95 -3.67
N LYS A 174 -0.13 -94.58 -3.63
CA LYS A 174 -1.25 -95.54 -3.71
C LYS A 174 -1.25 -96.36 -5.01
N ALA A 175 -0.94 -95.75 -6.15
CA ALA A 175 -0.87 -96.44 -7.43
C ALA A 175 0.27 -97.47 -7.44
N LEU A 176 1.46 -97.10 -6.96
CA LEU A 176 2.59 -98.01 -6.80
C LEU A 176 2.26 -99.18 -5.86
N GLU A 177 1.60 -98.92 -4.73
CA GLU A 177 1.16 -100.00 -3.83
C GLU A 177 0.18 -100.97 -4.50
N ARG A 178 -0.74 -100.46 -5.34
CA ARG A 178 -1.66 -101.31 -6.10
C ARG A 178 -0.91 -102.19 -7.10
N GLU A 179 0.01 -101.60 -7.87
CA GLU A 179 0.83 -102.36 -8.81
C GLU A 179 1.66 -103.43 -8.10
N GLN A 180 2.32 -103.08 -7.00
CA GLN A 180 3.07 -104.05 -6.19
C GLN A 180 2.18 -105.18 -5.65
N LYS A 181 0.96 -104.87 -5.17
CA LYS A 181 0.00 -105.88 -4.72
C LYS A 181 -0.47 -106.78 -5.87
N VAL A 182 -0.73 -106.22 -7.06
CA VAL A 182 -1.12 -106.98 -8.26
C VAL A 182 0.01 -107.91 -8.69
N MET A 183 1.25 -107.42 -8.74
CA MET A 183 2.42 -108.24 -9.11
C MET A 183 2.65 -109.39 -8.11
N ARG A 184 2.50 -109.12 -6.80
CA ARG A 184 2.57 -110.19 -5.79
C ARG A 184 1.50 -111.26 -6.02
N ARG A 185 0.24 -110.86 -6.26
CA ARG A 185 -0.86 -111.80 -6.56
C ARG A 185 -0.60 -112.61 -7.82
N LEU A 186 -0.13 -111.98 -8.89
CA LEU A 186 0.23 -112.65 -10.14
C LEU A 186 1.32 -113.70 -9.90
N GLN A 187 2.33 -113.38 -9.10
CA GLN A 187 3.41 -114.30 -8.77
C GLN A 187 2.93 -115.46 -7.89
N ASP A 188 2.03 -115.21 -6.94
CA ASP A 188 1.39 -116.25 -6.14
C ASP A 188 0.55 -117.19 -7.01
N GLU A 189 -0.19 -116.67 -8.00
CA GLU A 189 -0.94 -117.47 -8.99
C GLU A 189 0.00 -118.34 -9.85
N LEU A 190 1.07 -117.76 -10.40
CA LEU A 190 2.08 -118.50 -11.17
C LEU A 190 2.76 -119.61 -10.35
N ASN A 191 3.08 -119.35 -9.08
CA ASN A 191 3.69 -120.34 -8.19
C ASN A 191 2.71 -121.47 -7.82
N LYS A 192 1.41 -121.16 -7.73
CA LYS A 192 0.36 -122.16 -7.49
C LYS A 192 0.19 -123.10 -8.68
N HIS A 193 0.22 -122.58 -9.91
CA HIS A 193 0.15 -123.38 -11.15
C HIS A 193 1.40 -124.23 -11.44
N LYS A 194 2.54 -123.98 -10.77
CA LYS A 194 3.78 -124.77 -10.91
C LYS A 194 3.89 -125.96 -9.96
N LYS A 195 2.95 -126.09 -9.01
CA LYS A 195 2.93 -127.15 -7.99
C LYS A 195 1.95 -128.29 -8.30
N ASP A 196 1.14 -128.13 -9.35
CA ASP A 196 0.39 -129.20 -10.02
C ASP A 196 1.23 -129.75 -11.18
#